data_AF-A0A8R1IE72-F1
#
_entry.id   AF-A0A8R1IE72-F1
#
_cell.length_a   1.000
_cell.length_b   1.000
_cell.length_c   1.000
_cell.angle_alpha   90.00
_cell.angle_beta   90.00
_cell.angle_gamma   90.00
#
_symmetry.space_group_name_H-M   'P 1'
#
loop_
_entity.id
_entity.type
_entity.pdbx_description
1 polymer ?
#
loop_
_entity_poly.entity_id
_entity_poly.type
_entity_poly.pdbx_seq_one_letter_code
_entity_poly.pdbx_strand_id
1 'polypeptide(L)'
;MTHSSLFFLLLFIPLATSSIFDQAVKGKCIPIDIELCKDLPYNYTYYPNTILHNDQHTLQTHTEHFKPLMKTKCHPHIHFFICSVFAPMCPIGMPQAVTSCKSVCEQVKADCFSILDEFGIGWPEPLNCAQFPDPPELCMKPTEDDISGGFSAPRTPSGKSSSSASAKPTGCPSDLVDVDPHDPKSHCAFACQSNVMFSTDNKRMVRSWSVWFATANAAVALFSFLTFVIDRKRFRFPER
;
A
#
# COMPACT_ATOMS: atom_id res chain seq x y z
N MET A 1 44.49 30.46 5.97
CA MET A 1 44.43 29.07 6.49
C MET A 1 43.01 28.57 6.78
N THR A 2 41.95 29.35 6.53
CA THR A 2 40.54 28.94 6.76
C THR A 2 39.85 28.34 5.53
N HIS A 3 40.41 28.49 4.32
CA HIS A 3 39.86 27.91 3.09
C HIS A 3 40.11 26.40 2.93
N SER A 4 41.11 25.84 3.62
CA SER A 4 41.47 24.42 3.49
C SER A 4 40.54 23.48 4.28
N SER A 5 39.91 23.96 5.36
CA SER A 5 38.98 23.16 6.17
C SER A 5 37.59 23.05 5.57
N LEU A 6 37.14 24.07 4.81
CA LEU A 6 35.87 24.02 4.07
C LEU A 6 35.93 23.02 2.91
N PHE A 7 37.10 22.89 2.27
CA PHE A 7 37.30 21.94 1.17
C PHE A 7 37.31 20.48 1.66
N PHE A 8 37.81 20.22 2.87
CA PHE A 8 37.78 18.89 3.48
C PHE A 8 36.36 18.49 3.96
N LEU A 9 35.53 19.44 4.39
CA LEU A 9 34.13 19.18 4.75
C LEU A 9 33.25 18.89 3.53
N LEU A 10 33.56 19.47 2.37
CA LEU A 10 32.85 19.20 1.11
C LEU A 10 33.24 17.86 0.46
N LEU A 11 34.39 17.28 0.82
CA LEU A 11 34.87 15.98 0.31
C LEU A 11 34.28 14.76 1.04
N PHE A 12 33.57 14.95 2.15
CA PHE A 12 32.90 13.88 2.91
C PHE A 12 31.38 13.87 2.75
N ILE A 13 30.81 14.70 1.88
CA ILE A 13 29.43 14.53 1.42
C ILE A 13 29.50 13.45 0.34
N PRO A 14 29.08 12.19 0.59
CA PRO A 14 28.96 11.27 -0.52
C PRO A 14 27.97 11.89 -1.52
N LEU A 15 28.37 11.91 -2.79
CA LEU A 15 27.46 12.07 -3.94
C LEU A 15 26.40 10.97 -3.86
N ALA A 16 25.40 11.20 -3.02
CA ALA A 16 24.19 10.40 -2.88
C ALA A 16 22.99 11.36 -2.91
N THR A 17 23.03 12.33 -3.82
CA THR A 17 21.92 13.26 -4.09
C THR A 17 20.97 12.74 -5.17
N SER A 18 21.02 11.45 -5.49
CA SER A 18 19.98 10.76 -6.26
C SER A 18 19.59 9.51 -5.49
N SER A 19 18.49 9.58 -4.73
CA SER A 19 17.56 8.48 -4.36
C SER A 19 16.89 8.60 -2.99
N ILE A 20 17.21 9.59 -2.12
CA ILE A 20 16.56 9.66 -0.79
C ILE A 20 15.06 10.02 -0.88
N PHE A 21 14.65 10.82 -1.88
CA PHE A 21 13.25 11.25 -2.02
C PHE A 21 12.39 10.35 -2.92
N ASP A 22 12.98 9.39 -3.63
CA ASP A 22 12.23 8.52 -4.56
C ASP A 22 11.70 7.24 -3.90
N GLN A 23 12.05 6.99 -2.64
CA GLN A 23 11.67 5.76 -1.93
C GLN A 23 10.52 5.93 -0.92
N ALA A 24 9.70 6.99 -1.08
CA ALA A 24 8.63 7.32 -0.14
C ALA A 24 7.19 7.03 -0.63
N VAL A 25 7.00 6.22 -1.67
CA VAL A 25 5.71 5.58 -1.96
C VAL A 25 5.93 4.10 -2.30
N LYS A 26 6.52 3.34 -1.37
CA LYS A 26 6.40 1.87 -1.44
C LYS A 26 4.95 1.54 -1.14
N GLY A 27 4.17 1.19 -2.17
CA GLY A 27 2.80 0.81 -1.97
C GLY A 27 2.68 -0.42 -1.10
N LYS A 28 1.63 -0.46 -0.28
CA LYS A 28 1.37 -1.50 0.72
C LYS A 28 0.11 -2.26 0.35
N CYS A 29 0.12 -3.57 0.56
CA CYS A 29 -1.11 -4.35 0.53
C CYS A 29 -1.93 -4.02 1.79
N ILE A 30 -3.13 -3.49 1.62
CA ILE A 30 -4.08 -3.20 2.68
C ILE A 30 -5.40 -3.94 2.42
N PRO A 31 -6.20 -4.25 3.45
CA PRO A 31 -7.49 -4.89 3.25
C PRO A 31 -8.41 -4.00 2.39
N ILE A 32 -9.25 -4.62 1.56
CA ILE A 32 -10.24 -3.89 0.76
C ILE A 32 -11.29 -3.29 1.69
N ASP A 33 -11.35 -1.97 1.71
CA ASP A 33 -12.35 -1.21 2.45
C ASP A 33 -13.21 -0.36 1.51
N ILE A 34 -13.47 -0.84 0.30
CA ILE A 34 -14.47 -0.26 -0.60
C ILE A 34 -15.71 -1.14 -0.51
N GLU A 35 -16.82 -0.62 0.03
CA GLU A 35 -18.04 -1.41 0.30
C GLU A 35 -18.54 -2.17 -0.93
N LEU A 36 -18.48 -1.55 -2.11
CA LEU A 36 -18.91 -2.16 -3.36
C LEU A 36 -18.00 -3.32 -3.82
N CYS A 37 -16.80 -3.46 -3.26
CA CYS A 37 -15.76 -4.39 -3.71
C CYS A 37 -15.34 -5.40 -2.63
N LYS A 38 -16.14 -5.59 -1.57
CA LYS A 38 -15.83 -6.56 -0.50
C LYS A 38 -15.99 -8.03 -0.92
N ASP A 39 -16.69 -8.31 -2.01
CA ASP A 39 -17.03 -9.67 -2.49
C ASP A 39 -16.17 -10.12 -3.69
N LEU A 40 -14.88 -9.79 -3.66
CA LEU A 40 -13.92 -10.21 -4.69
C LEU A 40 -13.25 -11.55 -4.33
N PRO A 41 -12.66 -12.26 -5.30
CA PRO A 41 -11.88 -13.47 -5.03
C PRO A 41 -10.58 -13.21 -4.25
N TYR A 42 -10.29 -11.94 -3.91
CA TYR A 42 -9.14 -11.51 -3.12
C TYR A 42 -9.55 -10.45 -2.11
N ASN A 43 -8.83 -10.38 -0.99
CA ASN A 43 -9.17 -9.54 0.15
C ASN A 43 -8.25 -8.31 0.34
N TYR A 44 -7.16 -8.22 -0.43
CA TYR A 44 -6.13 -7.20 -0.26
C TYR A 44 -5.88 -6.43 -1.56
N THR A 45 -5.76 -5.10 -1.43
CA THR A 45 -5.50 -4.17 -2.53
C THR A 45 -4.23 -3.36 -2.30
N TYR A 46 -3.65 -2.87 -3.39
CA TYR A 46 -2.42 -2.08 -3.38
C TYR A 46 -2.73 -0.59 -3.11
N TYR A 47 -2.09 -0.01 -2.10
CA TYR A 47 -2.27 1.39 -1.72
C TYR A 47 -0.96 2.18 -1.73
N PRO A 48 -0.90 3.40 -2.31
CA PRO A 48 -1.99 4.05 -3.06
C PRO A 48 -2.27 3.33 -4.38
N ASN A 49 -3.49 3.44 -4.90
CA ASN A 49 -3.84 2.87 -6.20
C ASN A 49 -3.05 3.60 -7.29
N THR A 50 -2.08 2.94 -7.90
CA THR A 50 -1.18 3.53 -8.90
C THR A 50 -1.85 3.82 -10.24
N ILE A 51 -3.02 3.24 -10.52
CA ILE A 51 -3.78 3.51 -11.75
C ILE A 51 -4.50 4.84 -11.62
N LEU A 52 -5.18 5.06 -10.50
CA LEU A 52 -6.00 6.26 -10.26
C LEU A 52 -5.27 7.37 -9.51
N HIS A 53 -4.11 7.09 -8.89
CA HIS A 53 -3.36 8.01 -8.03
C HIS A 53 -4.19 8.65 -6.90
N ASN A 54 -5.24 7.97 -6.43
CA ASN A 54 -6.19 8.47 -5.44
C ASN A 54 -6.03 7.79 -4.08
N ASP A 55 -6.40 8.50 -3.01
CA ASP A 55 -6.55 7.95 -1.67
C ASP A 55 -7.81 7.06 -1.55
N GLN A 56 -7.86 6.23 -0.51
CA GLN A 56 -8.89 5.20 -0.38
C GLN A 56 -10.31 5.77 -0.20
N HIS A 57 -10.46 6.90 0.50
CA HIS A 57 -11.77 7.54 0.69
C HIS A 57 -12.27 8.12 -0.63
N THR A 58 -11.39 8.77 -1.40
CA THR A 58 -11.71 9.24 -2.75
C THR A 58 -12.08 8.07 -3.68
N LEU A 59 -11.39 6.93 -3.58
CA LEU A 59 -11.74 5.71 -4.34
C LEU A 59 -13.13 5.16 -3.98
N GLN A 60 -13.56 5.23 -2.71
CA GLN A 60 -14.93 4.86 -2.31
C GLN A 60 -15.95 5.72 -3.05
N THR A 61 -15.81 7.05 -2.99
CA THR A 61 -16.73 7.99 -3.68
C THR A 61 -16.73 7.78 -5.19
N HIS A 62 -15.56 7.56 -5.82
CA HIS A 62 -15.51 7.30 -7.26
C HIS A 62 -16.20 5.99 -7.63
N THR A 63 -16.03 4.92 -6.85
CA THR A 63 -16.67 3.63 -7.12
C THR A 63 -18.19 3.74 -7.03
N GLU A 64 -18.73 4.59 -6.16
CA GLU A 64 -20.17 4.84 -6.05
C GLU A 64 -20.80 5.38 -7.34
N HIS A 65 -20.07 6.18 -8.13
CA HIS A 65 -20.56 6.67 -9.42
C HIS A 65 -20.76 5.55 -10.44
N PHE A 66 -20.03 4.43 -10.31
CA PHE A 66 -20.16 3.26 -11.17
C PHE A 66 -21.17 2.23 -10.66
N LYS A 67 -21.73 2.43 -9.46
CA LYS A 67 -22.76 1.57 -8.86
C LYS A 67 -23.98 1.35 -9.77
N PRO A 68 -24.52 2.36 -10.48
CA PRO A 68 -25.63 2.14 -11.41
C PRO A 68 -25.25 1.16 -12.52
N LEU A 69 -24.07 1.32 -13.14
CA LEU A 69 -23.58 0.44 -14.19
C LEU A 69 -23.38 -0.99 -13.68
N MET A 70 -22.77 -1.17 -12.51
CA MET A 70 -22.61 -2.49 -11.87
C MET A 70 -23.95 -3.20 -11.63
N LYS A 71 -25.00 -2.43 -11.28
CA LYS A 71 -26.35 -2.97 -11.03
C LYS A 71 -27.07 -3.45 -12.29
N THR A 72 -26.70 -2.95 -13.47
CA THR A 72 -27.30 -3.41 -14.75
C THR A 72 -26.95 -4.86 -15.05
N LYS A 73 -25.83 -5.38 -14.51
CA LYS A 73 -25.33 -6.73 -14.75
C LYS A 73 -25.25 -7.08 -16.25
N CYS A 74 -24.89 -6.10 -17.08
CA CYS A 74 -24.70 -6.25 -18.52
C CYS A 74 -23.72 -7.37 -18.91
N HIS A 75 -22.71 -7.63 -18.08
CA HIS A 75 -21.76 -8.74 -18.26
C HIS A 75 -21.55 -9.47 -16.93
N PRO A 76 -21.32 -10.80 -16.90
CA PRO A 76 -21.10 -11.56 -15.66
C PRO A 76 -19.95 -11.02 -14.81
N HIS A 77 -18.92 -10.45 -15.46
CA HIS A 77 -17.71 -9.97 -14.80
C HIS A 77 -17.63 -8.45 -14.66
N ILE A 78 -18.73 -7.71 -14.83
CA ILE A 78 -18.74 -6.23 -14.69
C ILE A 78 -18.28 -5.78 -13.30
N HIS A 79 -18.74 -6.47 -12.24
CA HIS A 79 -18.40 -6.17 -10.86
C HIS A 79 -16.90 -6.37 -10.61
N PHE A 80 -16.39 -7.55 -11.00
CA PHE A 80 -14.97 -7.87 -10.95
C PHE A 80 -14.12 -6.85 -11.71
N PHE A 81 -14.51 -6.49 -12.93
CA PHE A 81 -13.76 -5.58 -13.78
C PHE A 81 -13.66 -4.18 -13.15
N ILE A 82 -14.78 -3.59 -12.74
CA ILE A 82 -14.80 -2.26 -12.10
C ILE A 82 -13.95 -2.28 -10.82
N CYS A 83 -14.13 -3.29 -9.97
CA CYS A 83 -13.35 -3.40 -8.74
C CYS A 83 -11.86 -3.65 -9.01
N SER A 84 -11.46 -4.29 -10.11
CA SER A 84 -10.04 -4.44 -10.47
C SER A 84 -9.34 -3.13 -10.81
N VAL A 85 -10.10 -2.07 -11.12
CA VAL A 85 -9.60 -0.71 -11.37
C VAL A 85 -9.47 0.05 -10.06
N PHE A 86 -10.51 0.03 -9.22
CA PHE A 86 -10.55 0.82 -7.98
C PHE A 86 -9.83 0.16 -6.82
N ALA A 87 -9.84 -1.17 -6.76
CA ALA A 87 -9.19 -2.01 -5.75
C ALA A 87 -8.39 -3.15 -6.41
N PRO A 88 -7.31 -2.85 -7.17
CA PRO A 88 -6.51 -3.88 -7.84
C PRO A 88 -5.90 -4.87 -6.85
N MET A 89 -5.68 -6.11 -7.27
CA MET A 89 -5.16 -7.17 -6.42
C MET A 89 -3.71 -6.89 -5.99
N CYS A 90 -3.38 -7.20 -4.74
CA CYS A 90 -2.03 -7.10 -4.20
C CYS A 90 -1.46 -8.49 -3.88
N PRO A 91 -0.63 -9.09 -4.76
CA PRO A 91 0.01 -10.37 -4.48
C PRO A 91 1.07 -10.22 -3.38
N ILE A 92 1.08 -11.15 -2.43
CA ILE A 92 2.07 -11.15 -1.34
C ILE A 92 3.47 -11.29 -1.95
N GLY A 93 4.36 -10.35 -1.62
CA GLY A 93 5.76 -10.37 -2.07
C GLY A 93 6.01 -9.75 -3.45
N MET A 94 5.00 -9.17 -4.10
CA MET A 94 5.14 -8.49 -5.39
C MET A 94 5.06 -6.97 -5.23
N PRO A 95 5.94 -6.17 -5.89
CA PRO A 95 5.98 -4.72 -5.70
C PRO A 95 4.89 -3.96 -6.44
N GLN A 96 4.08 -4.62 -7.27
CA GLN A 96 3.09 -4.02 -8.17
C GLN A 96 1.69 -4.59 -7.95
N ALA A 97 0.68 -3.75 -8.18
CA ALA A 97 -0.72 -4.14 -8.21
C ALA A 97 -1.02 -4.95 -9.49
N VAL A 98 -1.98 -5.87 -9.42
CA VAL A 98 -2.45 -6.66 -10.56
C VAL A 98 -3.90 -6.26 -10.86
N THR A 99 -4.11 -5.67 -12.03
CA THR A 99 -5.45 -5.30 -12.54
C THR A 99 -5.96 -6.36 -13.54
N SER A 100 -7.15 -6.15 -14.09
CA SER A 100 -7.72 -7.04 -15.10
C SER A 100 -6.93 -7.00 -16.42
N CYS A 101 -6.97 -8.09 -17.17
CA CYS A 101 -6.42 -8.11 -18.52
C CYS A 101 -7.27 -7.26 -19.48
N LYS A 102 -6.63 -6.66 -20.49
CA LYS A 102 -7.34 -5.92 -21.55
C LYS A 102 -8.44 -6.73 -22.24
N SER A 103 -8.21 -8.03 -22.45
CA SER A 103 -9.23 -8.92 -23.02
C SER A 103 -10.54 -8.93 -22.21
N VAL A 104 -10.47 -8.81 -20.88
CA VAL A 104 -11.66 -8.76 -20.01
C VAL A 104 -12.35 -7.40 -20.15
N CYS A 105 -11.57 -6.31 -20.23
CA CYS A 105 -12.10 -4.97 -20.48
C CYS A 105 -12.86 -4.91 -21.80
N GLU A 106 -12.31 -5.44 -22.88
CA GLU A 106 -12.92 -5.39 -24.22
C GLU A 106 -14.25 -6.17 -24.25
N GLN A 107 -14.32 -7.32 -23.59
CA GLN A 107 -15.57 -8.10 -23.45
C GLN A 107 -16.63 -7.33 -22.66
N VAL A 108 -16.26 -6.80 -21.48
CA VAL A 108 -17.17 -6.01 -20.64
C VAL A 108 -17.64 -4.76 -21.39
N LYS A 109 -16.75 -4.08 -22.11
CA LYS A 109 -17.09 -2.91 -22.92
C LYS A 109 -18.06 -3.28 -24.03
N ALA A 110 -17.85 -4.38 -24.74
CA ALA A 110 -18.74 -4.80 -25.82
C ALA A 110 -20.19 -4.99 -25.33
N ASP A 111 -20.39 -5.57 -24.15
CA ASP A 111 -21.72 -5.87 -23.62
C ASP A 111 -22.37 -4.70 -22.88
N CYS A 112 -21.57 -3.87 -22.20
CA CYS A 112 -22.06 -2.80 -21.34
C CYS A 112 -22.11 -1.42 -22.02
N PHE A 113 -21.42 -1.22 -23.14
CA PHE A 113 -21.34 0.09 -23.80
C PHE A 113 -22.68 0.58 -24.32
N SER A 114 -23.54 -0.32 -24.81
CA SER A 114 -24.89 0.01 -25.31
C SER A 114 -25.74 0.73 -24.27
N ILE A 115 -25.63 0.35 -23.00
CA ILE A 115 -26.36 0.99 -21.89
C ILE A 115 -25.87 2.43 -21.70
N LEU A 116 -24.56 2.67 -21.74
CA LEU A 116 -24.01 4.01 -21.56
C LEU A 116 -24.36 4.92 -22.75
N ASP A 117 -24.32 4.37 -23.96
CA ASP A 117 -24.65 5.08 -25.20
C ASP A 117 -26.12 5.54 -25.22
N GLU A 118 -27.05 4.74 -24.67
CA GLU A 118 -28.47 5.11 -24.52
C GLU A 118 -28.67 6.39 -23.68
N PHE A 119 -27.80 6.62 -22.69
CA PHE A 119 -27.80 7.84 -21.87
C PHE A 119 -26.88 8.93 -22.43
N GLY A 120 -26.29 8.75 -23.61
CA GLY A 120 -25.34 9.68 -24.22
C GLY A 120 -24.00 9.77 -23.47
N ILE A 121 -23.66 8.75 -22.69
CA ILE A 121 -22.44 8.68 -21.88
C ILE A 121 -21.38 7.86 -22.64
N GLY A 122 -20.24 8.48 -22.91
CA GLY A 122 -19.11 7.77 -23.51
C GLY A 122 -18.47 6.75 -22.55
N TRP A 123 -17.65 5.84 -23.08
CA TRP A 123 -16.92 4.89 -22.25
C TRP A 123 -15.94 5.63 -21.31
N PRO A 124 -16.04 5.46 -19.98
CA PRO A 124 -15.28 6.26 -19.01
C PRO A 124 -13.77 6.07 -19.11
N GLU A 125 -13.02 7.14 -18.83
CA GLU A 125 -11.55 7.17 -18.92
C GLU A 125 -10.86 6.16 -17.99
N PRO A 126 -11.26 5.97 -16.70
CA PRO A 126 -10.69 4.93 -15.84
C PRO A 126 -10.93 3.50 -16.32
N LEU A 127 -11.90 3.29 -17.21
CA LEU A 127 -12.23 1.98 -17.77
C LEU A 127 -11.66 1.80 -19.18
N ASN A 128 -10.87 2.75 -19.68
CA ASN A 128 -10.35 2.69 -21.04
C ASN A 128 -9.43 1.48 -21.25
N CYS A 129 -9.86 0.53 -22.10
CA CYS A 129 -9.14 -0.72 -22.34
C CYS A 129 -7.69 -0.54 -22.82
N ALA A 130 -7.34 0.60 -23.42
CA ALA A 130 -5.97 0.89 -23.82
C ALA A 130 -4.97 1.00 -22.64
N GLN A 131 -5.46 1.19 -21.41
CA GLN A 131 -4.64 1.30 -20.20
C GLN A 131 -4.36 -0.06 -19.54
N PHE A 132 -5.02 -1.13 -19.99
CA PHE A 132 -4.91 -2.44 -19.36
C PHE A 132 -3.84 -3.30 -20.05
N PRO A 133 -3.07 -4.08 -19.28
CA PRO A 133 -2.04 -4.96 -19.80
C PRO A 133 -2.61 -6.15 -20.59
N ASP A 134 -1.82 -6.61 -21.56
CA ASP A 134 -1.98 -7.88 -22.26
C ASP A 134 -0.82 -8.83 -21.89
N PRO A 135 -1.01 -10.17 -21.94
CA PRO A 135 0.09 -11.12 -21.79
C PRO A 135 1.22 -10.79 -22.78
N PRO A 136 2.50 -10.76 -22.35
CA PRO A 136 3.07 -11.41 -21.17
C PRO A 136 3.05 -10.57 -19.87
N GLU A 137 2.53 -9.34 -19.88
CA GLU A 137 2.42 -8.54 -18.66
C GLU A 137 1.41 -9.16 -17.69
N LEU A 138 1.68 -9.03 -16.39
CA LEU A 138 0.88 -9.68 -15.36
C LEU A 138 -0.49 -9.03 -15.23
N CYS A 139 -1.55 -9.80 -15.47
CA CYS A 139 -2.93 -9.34 -15.42
C CYS A 139 -3.86 -10.48 -14.95
N MET A 140 -5.02 -10.12 -14.41
CA MET A 140 -5.98 -11.08 -13.87
C MET A 140 -7.18 -11.28 -14.80
N LYS A 141 -7.63 -12.53 -14.90
CA LYS A 141 -8.91 -12.89 -15.52
C LYS A 141 -9.85 -13.47 -14.45
N PRO A 142 -11.16 -13.30 -14.58
CA PRO A 142 -12.13 -14.02 -13.77
C PRO A 142 -11.92 -15.54 -13.91
N THR A 143 -12.06 -16.28 -12.82
CA THR A 143 -12.13 -17.76 -12.86
C THR A 143 -13.48 -18.19 -13.44
N GLU A 144 -13.50 -19.20 -14.30
CA GLU A 144 -14.69 -19.65 -15.05
C GLU A 144 -15.76 -20.36 -14.18
N ASP A 145 -15.59 -20.39 -12.86
CA ASP A 145 -16.41 -21.18 -11.94
C ASP A 145 -17.78 -20.54 -11.58
N ASP A 146 -18.13 -19.38 -12.14
CA ASP A 146 -19.42 -18.70 -11.91
C ASP A 146 -20.40 -18.81 -13.11
N ILE A 147 -20.35 -19.93 -13.83
CA ILE A 147 -21.45 -20.34 -14.70
C ILE A 147 -22.09 -21.59 -14.09
N SER A 148 -23.37 -21.43 -13.73
CA SER A 148 -24.34 -22.44 -13.29
C SER A 148 -24.45 -22.75 -11.79
N GLY A 149 -25.47 -22.14 -11.17
CA GLY A 149 -26.08 -22.70 -9.97
C GLY A 149 -26.70 -24.07 -10.27
N GLY A 150 -26.40 -25.06 -9.43
CA GLY A 150 -26.94 -26.41 -9.55
C GLY A 150 -26.29 -27.40 -8.60
N PHE A 151 -27.05 -27.79 -7.58
CA PHE A 151 -26.84 -28.89 -6.63
C PHE A 151 -25.98 -30.08 -7.15
N SER A 152 -24.93 -30.46 -6.42
CA SER A 152 -24.62 -31.85 -6.03
C SER A 152 -23.37 -31.92 -5.16
N ALA A 153 -23.56 -32.26 -3.88
CA ALA A 153 -22.52 -32.89 -3.07
C ALA A 153 -22.22 -34.29 -3.62
N PRO A 154 -20.99 -34.81 -3.44
CA PRO A 154 -20.89 -36.08 -2.73
C PRO A 154 -19.94 -36.06 -1.53
N ARG A 155 -20.54 -36.40 -0.38
CA ARG A 155 -20.10 -37.28 0.72
C ARG A 155 -18.61 -37.33 1.11
N THR A 156 -18.43 -37.01 2.39
CA THR A 156 -17.30 -37.26 3.30
C THR A 156 -16.79 -38.71 3.32
N PRO A 157 -15.66 -38.94 4.03
CA PRO A 157 -15.86 -39.56 5.34
C PRO A 157 -15.17 -38.81 6.50
N SER A 158 -16.01 -38.54 7.49
CA SER A 158 -15.77 -38.68 8.94
C SER A 158 -14.49 -38.11 9.55
N GLY A 159 -14.69 -37.01 10.30
CA GLY A 159 -13.69 -36.46 11.22
C GLY A 159 -14.32 -35.66 12.36
N LYS A 160 -15.32 -36.25 13.03
CA LYS A 160 -15.84 -35.94 14.38
C LYS A 160 -16.34 -34.52 14.66
N SER A 161 -17.65 -34.45 14.84
CA SER A 161 -18.35 -33.42 15.61
C SER A 161 -17.84 -33.37 17.06
N SER A 162 -17.58 -32.16 17.54
CA SER A 162 -17.99 -31.80 18.90
C SER A 162 -18.40 -30.34 18.91
N SER A 163 -19.72 -30.15 18.92
CA SER A 163 -20.36 -29.00 19.54
C SER A 163 -19.73 -28.75 20.91
N SER A 164 -19.08 -27.61 21.05
CA SER A 164 -18.91 -26.99 22.36
C SER A 164 -19.04 -25.49 22.17
N ALA A 165 -20.12 -24.94 22.73
CA ALA A 165 -20.12 -23.56 23.17
C ALA A 165 -18.93 -23.40 24.14
N SER A 166 -17.94 -22.59 23.77
CA SER A 166 -16.89 -22.18 24.69
C SER A 166 -16.20 -20.90 24.20
N ALA A 167 -16.35 -19.84 24.99
CA ALA A 167 -15.49 -18.68 25.16
C ALA A 167 -14.79 -18.03 23.93
N LYS A 168 -15.20 -16.78 23.68
CA LYS A 168 -14.42 -15.71 23.04
C LYS A 168 -12.92 -15.82 23.39
N PRO A 169 -11.97 -15.83 22.44
CA PRO A 169 -10.56 -15.70 22.79
C PRO A 169 -10.34 -14.27 23.28
N THR A 170 -10.17 -14.11 24.58
CA THR A 170 -9.82 -12.85 25.24
C THR A 170 -8.34 -12.56 24.98
N GLY A 171 -7.95 -12.33 23.72
CA GLY A 171 -6.56 -12.06 23.39
C GLY A 171 -6.33 -11.63 21.95
N CYS A 172 -5.39 -10.71 21.76
CA CYS A 172 -4.91 -10.30 20.45
C CYS A 172 -4.26 -11.49 19.70
N PRO A 173 -4.35 -11.54 18.36
CA PRO A 173 -3.63 -12.51 17.53
C PRO A 173 -2.13 -12.49 17.83
N SER A 174 -1.42 -13.62 17.63
CA SER A 174 -0.04 -13.85 18.10
C SER A 174 1.04 -12.85 17.63
N ASP A 175 0.75 -12.00 16.66
CA ASP A 175 1.66 -10.96 16.15
C ASP A 175 1.37 -9.54 16.71
N LEU A 176 0.31 -9.40 17.51
CA LEU A 176 -0.14 -8.14 18.08
C LEU A 176 -0.19 -8.20 19.61
N VAL A 177 0.17 -7.09 20.23
CA VAL A 177 0.19 -6.86 21.67
C VAL A 177 -0.99 -5.96 22.04
N ASP A 178 -1.68 -6.30 23.11
CA ASP A 178 -2.72 -5.46 23.70
C ASP A 178 -2.08 -4.20 24.30
N VAL A 179 -2.52 -3.02 23.87
CA VAL A 179 -1.99 -1.73 24.33
C VAL A 179 -2.43 -1.40 25.76
N ASP A 180 -3.60 -1.90 26.20
CA ASP A 180 -4.11 -1.68 27.55
C ASP A 180 -4.87 -2.91 28.08
N PRO A 181 -4.22 -3.78 28.87
CA PRO A 181 -4.85 -4.96 29.46
C PRO A 181 -5.98 -4.67 30.47
N HIS A 182 -6.24 -3.41 30.82
CA HIS A 182 -7.27 -3.01 31.79
C HIS A 182 -8.49 -2.34 31.14
N ASP A 183 -8.43 -2.02 29.84
CA ASP A 183 -9.59 -1.49 29.10
C ASP A 183 -10.27 -2.61 28.29
N PRO A 184 -11.55 -2.94 28.55
CA PRO A 184 -12.30 -3.89 27.72
C PRO A 184 -12.50 -3.45 26.25
N LYS A 185 -12.08 -2.23 25.87
CA LYS A 185 -12.05 -1.71 24.49
C LYS A 185 -10.63 -1.49 23.95
N SER A 186 -9.61 -2.08 24.55
CA SER A 186 -8.22 -1.90 24.12
C SER A 186 -7.99 -2.28 22.65
N HIS A 187 -7.07 -1.57 22.02
CA HIS A 187 -6.68 -1.82 20.63
C HIS A 187 -5.41 -2.67 20.60
N CYS A 188 -5.38 -3.65 19.70
CA CYS A 188 -4.19 -4.46 19.44
C CYS A 188 -3.20 -3.66 18.55
N ALA A 189 -1.94 -3.60 18.93
CA ALA A 189 -0.87 -2.95 18.17
C ALA A 189 0.31 -3.89 17.93
N PHE A 190 1.15 -3.58 16.96
CA PHE A 190 2.34 -4.38 16.70
C PHE A 190 3.35 -4.27 17.85
N ALA A 191 4.00 -5.39 18.19
CA ALA A 191 5.04 -5.40 19.20
C ALA A 191 6.21 -4.47 18.82
N CYS A 192 6.87 -3.88 19.82
CA CYS A 192 8.10 -3.12 19.62
C CYS A 192 9.17 -4.02 18.97
N GLN A 193 9.93 -3.49 18.01
CA GLN A 193 10.91 -4.22 17.19
C GLN A 193 10.35 -5.31 16.26
N SER A 194 9.03 -5.50 16.18
CA SER A 194 8.42 -6.45 15.24
C SER A 194 8.82 -6.15 13.78
N ASN A 195 9.08 -7.20 13.01
CA ASN A 195 9.55 -7.09 11.62
C ASN A 195 8.39 -7.00 10.64
N VAL A 196 7.50 -6.03 10.87
CA VAL A 196 6.27 -5.86 10.07
C VAL A 196 6.55 -5.01 8.83
N MET A 197 7.06 -3.79 9.02
CA MET A 197 7.35 -2.86 7.93
C MET A 197 8.82 -2.89 7.47
N PHE A 198 9.72 -3.32 8.36
CA PHE A 198 11.16 -3.32 8.11
C PHE A 198 11.81 -4.54 8.74
N SER A 199 12.62 -5.25 7.94
CA SER A 199 13.52 -6.31 8.44
C SER A 199 14.52 -5.76 9.46
N THR A 200 15.01 -6.65 10.33
CA THR A 200 16.09 -6.37 11.29
C THR A 200 17.30 -5.71 10.62
N ASP A 201 17.63 -6.11 9.39
CA ASP A 201 18.79 -5.58 8.66
C ASP A 201 18.58 -4.12 8.25
N ASN A 202 17.39 -3.77 7.76
CA ASN A 202 17.03 -2.40 7.41
C ASN A 202 17.05 -1.49 8.64
N LYS A 203 16.53 -1.98 9.78
CA LYS A 203 16.58 -1.25 11.06
C LYS A 203 18.01 -1.04 11.53
N ARG A 204 18.87 -2.04 11.39
CA ARG A 204 20.30 -1.95 11.75
C ARG A 204 21.03 -0.95 10.88
N MET A 205 20.78 -0.98 9.57
CA MET A 205 21.35 -0.02 8.63
C MET A 205 20.96 1.42 9.03
N VAL A 206 19.68 1.71 9.20
CA VAL A 206 19.22 3.05 9.57
C VAL A 206 19.82 3.52 10.91
N ARG A 207 19.83 2.66 11.92
CA ARG A 207 20.49 3.00 13.21
C ARG A 207 21.96 3.32 13.04
N SER A 208 22.68 2.52 12.25
CA SER A 208 24.11 2.73 11.98
C SER A 208 24.34 4.08 11.30
N TRP A 209 23.55 4.40 10.28
CA TRP A 209 23.63 5.66 9.55
C TRP A 209 23.28 6.87 10.42
N SER A 210 22.21 6.79 11.23
CA SER A 210 21.82 7.87 12.14
C SER A 210 22.90 8.15 13.19
N VAL A 211 23.54 7.11 13.73
CA VAL A 211 24.66 7.26 14.67
C VAL A 211 25.85 7.92 13.98
N TRP A 212 26.17 7.54 12.74
CA TRP A 212 27.27 8.13 11.99
C TRP A 212 27.07 9.63 11.70
N PHE A 213 25.86 10.03 11.28
CA PHE A 213 25.56 11.46 11.06
C PHE A 213 25.54 12.25 12.37
N ALA A 214 24.98 11.68 13.44
CA ALA A 214 24.93 12.35 14.74
C ALA A 214 26.33 12.61 15.30
N THR A 215 27.25 11.64 15.20
CA THR A 215 28.63 11.80 15.66
C THR A 215 29.39 12.83 14.82
N ALA A 216 29.24 12.81 13.50
CA ALA A 216 29.84 13.81 12.61
C ALA A 216 29.36 15.23 12.93
N ASN A 217 28.03 15.41 13.09
CA ASN A 217 27.46 16.71 13.44
C ASN A 217 27.92 17.19 14.83
N ALA A 218 27.98 16.30 15.82
CA ALA A 218 28.46 16.63 17.15
C ALA A 218 29.93 17.07 17.14
N ALA A 219 30.78 16.42 16.35
CA ALA A 219 32.18 16.81 16.20
C ALA A 219 32.35 18.20 15.59
N VAL A 220 31.57 18.52 14.54
CA VAL A 220 31.59 19.85 13.89
C VAL A 220 31.07 20.94 14.84
N ALA A 221 29.98 20.68 15.55
CA ALA A 221 29.44 21.59 16.55
C ALA A 221 30.44 21.85 17.69
N LEU A 222 31.08 20.78 18.18
CA LEU A 222 32.09 20.88 19.23
C LEU A 222 33.31 21.69 18.77
N PHE A 223 33.80 21.44 17.55
CA PHE A 223 34.92 22.19 16.99
C PHE A 223 34.59 23.67 16.84
N SER A 224 33.39 23.99 16.35
CA SER A 224 32.91 25.37 16.20
C SER A 224 32.81 26.06 17.56
N PHE A 225 32.24 25.38 18.56
CA PHE A 225 32.15 25.87 19.92
C PHE A 225 33.53 26.13 20.55
N LEU A 226 34.47 25.18 20.41
CA LEU A 226 35.83 25.32 20.94
C LEU A 226 36.57 26.48 20.26
N THR A 227 36.43 26.64 18.95
CA THR A 227 37.04 27.76 18.20
C THR A 227 36.51 29.10 18.70
N PHE A 228 35.20 29.19 18.93
CA PHE A 228 34.58 30.38 19.50
C PHE A 228 35.04 30.68 20.93
N VAL A 229 35.24 29.65 21.77
CA VAL A 229 35.75 29.80 23.14
C VAL A 229 37.21 30.27 23.16
N ILE A 230 38.04 29.77 22.24
CA ILE A 230 39.45 30.16 22.13
C ILE A 230 39.58 31.62 21.66
N ASP A 231 38.79 32.05 20.67
CA ASP A 231 38.85 33.41 20.11
C ASP A 231 37.54 34.20 20.29
N ARG A 232 37.11 34.34 21.55
CA ARG A 232 35.91 35.11 21.95
C ARG A 232 35.99 36.60 21.58
N LYS A 233 37.20 37.13 21.39
CA LYS A 233 37.45 38.56 21.11
C LYS A 233 37.25 38.92 19.65
N ARG A 234 37.39 37.94 18.74
CA ARG A 234 37.21 38.14 17.30
C ARG A 234 35.75 38.27 16.88
N PHE A 235 34.83 37.61 17.55
CA PHE A 235 33.39 37.69 17.25
C PHE A 235 32.73 38.77 18.12
N ARG A 236 32.26 39.85 17.48
CA ARG A 236 31.49 40.97 18.08
C ARG A 236 29.99 40.74 17.86
N PHE A 237 29.15 41.29 18.73
CA PHE A 237 27.69 41.28 18.55
C PHE A 237 27.33 41.93 17.20
N PRO A 238 26.46 41.33 16.35
CA PRO A 238 25.51 40.23 16.59
C PRO A 238 25.99 38.81 16.18
N GLU A 239 27.27 38.60 15.89
CA GLU A 239 27.82 37.29 15.47
C GLU A 239 28.15 36.34 16.65
N ARG A 240 28.04 36.81 17.89
CA ARG A 240 28.14 36.00 19.12
C ARG A 240 26.83 35.34 19.46
#